data_AF-A0A949JHY4-F1
#
_entry.id   AF-A0A949JHY4-F1
#
_cell.length_a   1.000
_cell.length_b   1.000
_cell.length_c   1.000
_cell.angle_alpha   90.00
_cell.angle_beta   90.00
_cell.angle_gamma   90.00
#
_symmetry.space_group_name_H-M   'P 1'
#
loop_
_entity.id
_entity.type
_entity.pdbx_description
1 polymer ?
#
loop_
_entity_poly.entity_id
_entity_poly.type
_entity_poly.pdbx_seq_one_letter_code
_entity_poly.pdbx_strand_id
1 'polypeptide(L)'
;MSRSSMLGDAFETSYVPLQTALRAAGVGGLSVDYQRQNSTPLIMSIEKVTGADSLNLTAILRTALSADNPASVPRPAPPQNRRIGMMTHEQTVGAHEDLAYALAQAQLHGLTLETQQTVWHGQVVHIRNLREGQARDLATLLVGGLADHYAAASDLHAALHHRGLNADEIMPAIAVRDLRIPLGEITLPTAMALGTALGATPYLTRVDLDDYHVGTALYHRLTSAIQAVDPGLVDMLHHPTCGKCLHIATVELNSLTLPAATALTDALRQGQP
;
A
#
# COMPACT_ATOMS: atom_id res chain seq x y z
N MET A 1 -36.39 15.56 5.57
CA MET A 1 -35.08 14.93 5.36
C MET A 1 -34.05 15.65 6.21
N SER A 2 -33.36 14.93 7.10
CA SER A 2 -32.53 15.52 8.15
C SER A 2 -31.12 15.83 7.63
N ARG A 3 -30.65 17.08 7.79
CA ARG A 3 -29.33 17.56 7.30
C ARG A 3 -28.13 16.80 7.86
N SER A 4 -28.31 15.97 8.90
CA SER A 4 -27.26 15.06 9.39
C SER A 4 -27.04 13.84 8.49
N SER A 5 -28.02 13.39 7.70
CA SER A 5 -27.81 12.22 6.82
C SER A 5 -26.98 12.55 5.58
N MET A 6 -27.21 13.72 4.98
CA MET A 6 -26.49 14.15 3.77
C MET A 6 -24.98 14.34 3.99
N LEU A 7 -24.56 14.62 5.23
CA LEU A 7 -23.14 14.74 5.57
C LEU A 7 -22.46 13.39 5.79
N GLY A 8 -23.21 12.38 6.24
CA GLY A 8 -22.73 10.99 6.24
C GLY A 8 -22.49 10.52 4.81
N ASP A 9 -23.46 10.77 3.92
CA ASP A 9 -23.42 10.28 2.53
C ASP A 9 -22.22 10.83 1.74
N ALA A 10 -21.95 12.14 1.78
CA ALA A 10 -20.81 12.73 1.06
C ALA A 10 -19.44 12.32 1.64
N PHE A 11 -19.36 12.12 2.95
CA PHE A 11 -18.14 11.64 3.61
C PHE A 11 -17.84 10.18 3.24
N GLU A 12 -18.84 9.32 3.29
CA GLU A 12 -18.71 7.90 2.95
C GLU A 12 -18.47 7.66 1.45
N THR A 13 -19.09 8.47 0.57
CA THR A 13 -19.03 8.23 -0.88
C THR A 13 -17.86 8.91 -1.60
N SER A 14 -17.15 9.85 -0.95
CA SER A 14 -16.04 10.58 -1.57
C SER A 14 -14.79 10.68 -0.71
N TYR A 15 -14.91 11.03 0.58
CA TYR A 15 -13.74 11.18 1.44
C TYR A 15 -13.07 9.83 1.75
N VAL A 16 -13.83 8.85 2.24
CA VAL A 16 -13.29 7.54 2.63
C VAL A 16 -12.63 6.81 1.44
N PRO A 17 -13.25 6.76 0.23
CA PRO A 17 -12.61 6.17 -0.94
C PRO A 17 -11.32 6.89 -1.33
N LEU A 18 -11.32 8.22 -1.35
CA LEU A 18 -10.13 9.00 -1.67
C LEU A 18 -9.02 8.80 -0.63
N GLN A 19 -9.34 8.82 0.67
CA GLN A 19 -8.37 8.59 1.72
C GLN A 19 -7.74 7.19 1.62
N THR A 20 -8.57 6.19 1.35
CA THR A 20 -8.12 4.81 1.16
C THR A 20 -7.18 4.70 -0.04
N ALA A 21 -7.56 5.29 -1.17
CA ALA A 21 -6.75 5.27 -2.39
C ALA A 21 -5.43 6.05 -2.23
N LEU A 22 -5.44 7.20 -1.54
CA LEU A 22 -4.24 7.97 -1.23
C LEU A 22 -3.28 7.21 -0.30
N ARG A 23 -3.79 6.54 0.74
CA ARG A 23 -2.97 5.67 1.59
C ARG A 23 -2.37 4.50 0.80
N ALA A 24 -3.14 3.92 -0.11
CA ALA A 24 -2.64 2.88 -1.01
C ALA A 24 -1.54 3.38 -1.93
N ALA A 25 -1.66 4.62 -2.43
CA ALA A 25 -0.65 5.32 -3.20
C ALA A 25 0.58 5.79 -2.39
N GLY A 26 0.51 5.68 -1.06
CA GLY A 26 1.56 6.12 -0.14
C GLY A 26 1.57 7.60 0.20
N VAL A 27 0.43 8.27 0.04
CA VAL A 27 0.28 9.70 0.30
C VAL A 27 -0.37 9.92 1.66
N GLY A 28 0.40 10.49 2.59
CA GLY A 28 0.06 10.53 4.02
C GLY A 28 -0.87 11.65 4.47
N GLY A 29 -1.26 12.59 3.61
CA GLY A 29 -1.97 13.81 4.02
C GLY A 29 -3.26 14.07 3.25
N LEU A 30 -4.41 13.78 3.87
CA LEU A 30 -5.71 14.26 3.40
C LEU A 30 -6.39 15.04 4.52
N SER A 31 -6.63 16.31 4.28
CA SER A 31 -7.34 17.22 5.17
C SER A 31 -8.69 17.57 4.55
N VAL A 32 -9.71 17.71 5.39
CA VAL A 32 -11.03 18.16 4.96
C VAL A 32 -11.29 19.50 5.62
N ASP A 33 -11.20 20.56 4.82
CA ASP A 33 -11.64 21.87 5.25
C ASP A 33 -13.15 21.96 5.09
N TYR A 34 -13.83 21.61 6.17
CA TYR A 34 -15.27 21.72 6.23
C TYR A 34 -15.68 23.19 6.48
N GLN A 35 -15.78 23.99 5.41
CA GLN A 35 -16.33 25.34 5.52
C GLN A 35 -17.86 25.30 5.62
N ARG A 36 -18.34 25.20 6.86
CA ARG A 36 -19.77 25.21 7.22
C ARG A 36 -20.35 26.63 7.16
N GLN A 37 -20.36 27.27 5.99
CA GLN A 37 -21.13 28.50 5.80
C GLN A 37 -21.93 28.42 4.51
N ASN A 38 -23.25 28.29 4.67
CA ASN A 38 -24.24 28.61 3.63
C ASN A 38 -24.15 27.82 2.32
N SER A 39 -24.27 26.50 2.38
CA SER A 39 -24.52 25.64 1.20
C SER A 39 -23.32 25.48 0.25
N THR A 40 -22.11 25.80 0.70
CA THR A 40 -20.89 25.51 -0.07
C THR A 40 -20.64 24.01 -0.17
N PRO A 41 -20.20 23.52 -1.33
CA PRO A 41 -19.84 22.11 -1.51
C PRO A 41 -18.69 21.73 -0.57
N LEU A 42 -18.61 20.46 -0.19
CA LEU A 42 -17.47 19.92 0.53
C LEU A 42 -16.19 20.19 -0.27
N ILE A 43 -15.26 20.93 0.31
CA ILE A 43 -13.93 21.18 -0.26
C ILE A 43 -12.91 20.37 0.53
N MET A 44 -12.16 19.53 -0.19
CA MET A 44 -11.09 18.73 0.35
C MET A 44 -9.73 19.28 -0.11
N SER A 45 -8.70 18.99 0.68
CA SER A 45 -7.32 19.35 0.36
C SER A 45 -6.40 18.17 0.63
N ILE A 46 -5.53 17.84 -0.31
CA ILE A 46 -4.44 16.89 -0.09
C ILE A 46 -3.24 17.72 0.36
N GLU A 47 -2.74 17.45 1.56
CA GLU A 47 -1.72 18.27 2.21
C GLU A 47 -0.37 17.57 2.24
N LYS A 48 0.70 18.37 2.19
CA LYS A 48 2.08 17.91 2.40
C LYS A 48 2.50 16.81 1.42
N VAL A 49 2.08 16.92 0.16
CA VAL A 49 2.51 16.01 -0.92
C VAL A 49 4.00 16.25 -1.17
N THR A 50 4.84 15.31 -0.78
CA THR A 50 6.30 15.38 -0.98
C THR A 50 6.67 15.12 -2.44
N GLY A 51 7.94 15.31 -2.79
CA GLY A 51 8.45 14.92 -4.12
C GLY A 51 8.25 13.43 -4.42
N ALA A 52 8.43 12.56 -3.43
CA ALA A 52 8.20 11.13 -3.56
C ALA A 52 6.72 10.80 -3.77
N ASP A 53 5.83 11.42 -3.00
CA ASP A 53 4.38 11.27 -3.17
C ASP A 53 3.94 11.72 -4.56
N SER A 54 4.55 12.80 -5.07
CA SER A 54 4.24 13.33 -6.40
C SER A 54 4.63 12.36 -7.51
N LEU A 55 5.79 11.70 -7.40
CA LEU A 55 6.20 10.65 -8.33
C LEU A 55 5.25 9.46 -8.29
N ASN A 56 4.86 9.01 -7.09
CA ASN A 56 3.93 7.89 -6.92
C ASN A 56 2.56 8.21 -7.52
N LEU A 57 1.97 9.35 -7.16
CA LEU A 57 0.68 9.80 -7.71
C LEU A 57 0.73 9.94 -9.22
N THR A 58 1.79 10.54 -9.77
CA THR A 58 1.97 10.68 -11.21
C THR A 58 2.00 9.31 -11.90
N ALA A 59 2.77 8.35 -11.37
CA ALA A 59 2.88 7.02 -11.94
C ALA A 59 1.53 6.27 -11.93
N ILE A 60 0.79 6.35 -10.82
CA ILE A 60 -0.54 5.75 -10.68
C ILE A 60 -1.53 6.39 -11.67
N LEU A 61 -1.59 7.73 -11.70
CA LEU A 61 -2.48 8.45 -12.61
C LEU A 61 -2.17 8.14 -14.08
N ARG A 62 -0.90 8.14 -14.47
CA ARG A 62 -0.50 7.76 -15.84
C ARG A 62 -0.90 6.32 -16.16
N THR A 63 -0.76 5.40 -15.21
CA THR A 63 -1.19 4.00 -15.39
C THR A 63 -2.70 3.91 -15.62
N ALA A 64 -3.49 4.62 -14.81
CA ALA A 64 -4.94 4.68 -14.96
C ALA A 64 -5.37 5.26 -16.31
N LEU A 65 -4.80 6.41 -16.68
CA LEU A 65 -5.11 7.10 -17.95
C LEU A 65 -4.67 6.29 -19.19
N SER A 66 -3.64 5.44 -19.05
CA SER A 66 -3.19 4.55 -20.12
C SER A 66 -4.05 3.28 -20.25
N ALA A 67 -4.71 2.83 -19.17
CA ALA A 67 -5.58 1.67 -19.21
C ALA A 67 -6.82 1.92 -20.10
N ASP A 68 -7.29 3.16 -20.17
CA ASP A 68 -8.38 3.58 -21.05
C ASP A 68 -7.94 3.71 -22.53
N ASN A 69 -6.63 3.72 -22.82
CA ASN A 69 -6.09 3.78 -24.18
C ASN A 69 -4.70 3.10 -24.29
N PRO A 70 -4.66 1.74 -24.36
CA PRO A 70 -3.42 0.96 -24.22
C PRO A 70 -2.41 1.13 -25.38
N ALA A 71 -2.77 1.84 -26.45
CA ALA A 71 -1.97 1.97 -27.66
C ALA A 71 -0.99 3.17 -27.68
N SER A 72 -1.04 4.08 -26.70
CA SER A 72 -0.42 5.41 -26.86
C SER A 72 0.62 5.85 -25.82
N VAL A 73 0.89 5.07 -24.77
CA VAL A 73 1.84 5.50 -23.71
C VAL A 73 2.81 4.37 -23.36
N PRO A 74 4.14 4.56 -23.52
CA PRO A 74 5.12 3.65 -22.96
C PRO A 74 4.89 3.53 -21.45
N ARG A 75 4.64 2.31 -20.97
CA ARG A 75 4.47 2.02 -19.54
C ARG A 75 5.72 2.56 -18.81
N PRO A 76 5.60 3.56 -17.92
CA PRO A 76 6.76 4.02 -17.18
C PRO A 76 7.32 2.85 -16.37
N ALA A 77 8.65 2.74 -16.33
CA ALA A 77 9.29 1.74 -15.48
C ALA A 77 8.76 1.92 -14.04
N PRO A 78 8.38 0.82 -13.34
CA PRO A 78 7.94 0.93 -11.96
C PRO A 78 9.00 1.69 -11.17
N PRO A 79 8.62 2.54 -10.20
CA PRO A 79 9.57 3.27 -9.38
C PRO A 79 10.54 2.27 -8.76
N GLN A 80 11.75 2.21 -9.31
CA GLN A 80 12.77 1.27 -8.87
C GLN A 80 13.19 1.69 -7.48
N ASN A 81 12.66 1.02 -6.45
CA ASN A 81 13.17 0.90 -5.09
C ASN A 81 14.16 2.03 -4.72
N ARG A 82 13.73 3.28 -4.84
CA ARG A 82 14.53 4.39 -4.34
C ARG A 82 14.27 4.33 -2.86
N ARG A 83 15.21 3.69 -2.13
CA ARG A 83 15.57 4.19 -0.80
C ARG A 83 15.43 5.69 -0.91
N ILE A 84 14.55 6.29 -0.10
CA ILE A 84 14.29 7.73 -0.09
C ILE A 84 15.59 8.39 0.39
N GLY A 85 16.61 8.40 -0.46
CA GLY A 85 17.65 9.40 -0.42
C GLY A 85 16.94 10.71 -0.71
N MET A 86 17.27 11.73 0.08
CA MET A 86 16.68 13.05 -0.08
C MET A 86 16.74 13.45 -1.56
N MET A 87 15.58 13.62 -2.19
CA MET A 87 15.50 14.14 -3.55
C MET A 87 16.18 15.51 -3.58
N THR A 88 16.88 15.83 -4.67
CA THR A 88 17.37 17.19 -4.86
C THR A 88 16.18 18.15 -5.02
N HIS A 89 16.42 19.44 -4.78
CA HIS A 89 15.39 20.46 -5.02
C HIS A 89 14.86 20.41 -6.46
N GLU A 90 15.74 20.31 -7.45
CA GLU A 90 15.38 20.20 -8.87
C GLU A 90 14.52 18.95 -9.16
N GLN A 91 14.88 17.80 -8.59
CA GLN A 91 14.07 16.58 -8.72
C GLN A 91 12.69 16.73 -8.08
N THR A 92 12.61 17.47 -6.97
CA THR A 92 11.35 17.70 -6.25
C THR A 92 10.44 18.63 -7.05
N VAL A 93 10.97 19.71 -7.61
CA VAL A 93 10.24 20.62 -8.51
C VAL A 93 9.73 19.85 -9.72
N GLY A 94 10.60 19.10 -10.41
CA GLY A 94 10.20 18.31 -11.57
C GLY A 94 9.09 17.29 -11.25
N ALA A 95 9.16 16.63 -10.10
CA ALA A 95 8.11 15.70 -9.66
C ALA A 95 6.75 16.41 -9.42
N HIS A 96 6.77 17.62 -8.87
CA HIS A 96 5.54 18.41 -8.67
C HIS A 96 4.94 18.91 -9.98
N GLU A 97 5.78 19.31 -10.94
CA GLU A 97 5.34 19.71 -12.29
C GLU A 97 4.74 18.54 -13.05
N ASP A 98 5.36 17.37 -12.98
CA ASP A 98 4.85 16.12 -13.54
C ASP A 98 3.47 15.76 -12.96
N LEU A 99 3.29 15.93 -11.64
CA LEU A 99 2.00 15.73 -10.97
C LEU A 99 0.95 16.72 -11.44
N ALA A 100 1.30 18.00 -11.53
CA ALA A 100 0.40 19.05 -12.04
C ALA A 100 -0.10 18.71 -13.45
N TYR A 101 0.82 18.24 -14.30
CA TYR A 101 0.51 17.82 -15.66
C TYR A 101 -0.40 16.58 -15.69
N ALA A 102 -0.14 15.56 -14.87
CA ALA A 102 -0.97 14.37 -14.78
C ALA A 102 -2.40 14.67 -14.28
N LEU A 103 -2.55 15.55 -13.28
CA LEU A 103 -3.86 16.00 -12.79
C LEU A 103 -4.63 16.78 -13.87
N ALA A 104 -3.94 17.58 -14.68
CA ALA A 104 -4.54 18.27 -15.81
C ALA A 104 -5.00 17.30 -16.90
N GLN A 105 -4.22 16.26 -17.22
CA GLN A 105 -4.61 15.21 -18.17
C GLN A 105 -5.82 14.41 -17.68
N ALA A 106 -5.92 14.19 -16.37
CA ALA A 106 -7.07 13.57 -15.71
C ALA A 106 -8.35 14.45 -15.70
N GLN A 107 -8.30 15.65 -16.32
CA GLN A 107 -9.43 16.59 -16.41
C GLN A 107 -9.96 17.04 -15.03
N LEU A 108 -9.12 16.98 -13.99
CA LEU A 108 -9.44 17.48 -12.66
C LEU A 108 -9.24 19.01 -12.61
N HIS A 109 -10.11 19.74 -13.30
CA HIS A 109 -9.99 21.19 -13.50
C HIS A 109 -10.30 22.03 -12.24
N GLY A 110 -9.65 23.18 -12.09
CA GLY A 110 -9.93 24.10 -10.97
C GLY A 110 -9.30 23.68 -9.63
N LEU A 111 -8.45 22.65 -9.63
CA LEU A 111 -7.53 22.38 -8.53
C LEU A 111 -6.46 23.47 -8.47
N THR A 112 -6.08 23.84 -7.26
CA THR A 112 -4.96 24.76 -7.03
C THR A 112 -3.81 23.96 -6.41
N LEU A 113 -2.63 24.04 -7.01
CA LEU A 113 -1.41 23.45 -6.46
C LEU A 113 -0.60 24.57 -5.81
N GLU A 114 -0.49 24.53 -4.49
CA GLU A 114 0.29 25.48 -3.71
C GLU A 114 1.58 24.81 -3.24
N THR A 115 2.70 25.36 -3.67
CA THR A 115 4.01 24.92 -3.23
C THR A 115 4.39 25.61 -1.92
N GLN A 116 4.77 24.83 -0.90
CA GLN A 116 5.27 25.34 0.37
C GLN A 116 6.62 24.72 0.70
N GLN A 117 7.56 25.53 1.20
CA GLN A 117 8.82 25.02 1.74
C GLN A 117 8.66 24.71 3.22
N THR A 118 9.04 23.49 3.62
CA THR A 118 8.97 23.01 5.00
C THR A 118 10.37 22.71 5.53
N VAL A 119 10.54 22.84 6.84
CA VAL A 119 11.82 22.59 7.54
C VAL A 119 12.24 21.12 7.43
N TRP A 120 11.27 20.19 7.42
CA TRP A 120 11.52 18.76 7.58
C TRP A 120 11.48 17.96 6.27
N HIS A 121 10.63 18.36 5.31
CA HIS A 121 10.36 17.59 4.10
C HIS A 121 10.86 18.30 2.84
N GLY A 122 11.57 19.44 3.01
CA GLY A 122 11.87 20.33 1.90
C GLY A 122 10.58 20.92 1.31
N GLN A 123 10.55 21.05 0.00
CA GLN A 123 9.38 21.55 -0.74
C GLN A 123 8.28 20.49 -0.80
N VAL A 124 7.05 20.89 -0.46
CA VAL A 124 5.84 20.08 -0.57
C VAL A 124 4.78 20.82 -1.38
N VAL A 125 3.82 20.09 -1.92
CA VAL A 125 2.64 20.64 -2.60
C VAL A 125 1.38 20.37 -1.80
N HIS A 126 0.49 21.35 -1.80
CA HIS A 126 -0.89 21.23 -1.32
C HIS A 126 -1.81 21.27 -2.54
N ILE A 127 -2.64 20.23 -2.71
CA ILE A 127 -3.66 20.19 -3.75
C ILE A 127 -4.96 20.63 -3.10
N ARG A 128 -5.40 21.86 -3.39
CA ARG A 128 -6.59 22.48 -2.81
C ARG A 128 -7.76 22.49 -3.79
N ASN A 129 -8.93 22.84 -3.25
CA ASN A 129 -10.18 23.03 -3.99
C ASN A 129 -10.73 21.73 -4.60
N LEU A 130 -10.44 20.58 -3.99
CA LEU A 130 -10.95 19.29 -4.46
C LEU A 130 -12.42 19.14 -4.06
N ARG A 131 -13.33 19.29 -5.04
CA ARG A 131 -14.77 19.13 -4.82
C ARG A 131 -15.16 17.65 -4.71
N GLU A 132 -16.33 17.38 -4.16
CA GLU A 132 -16.85 16.01 -3.96
C GLU A 132 -16.78 15.12 -5.22
N GLY A 133 -17.24 15.61 -6.37
CA GLY A 133 -17.17 14.85 -7.63
C GLY A 133 -15.72 14.56 -8.05
N GLN A 134 -14.85 15.55 -7.96
CA GLN A 134 -13.43 15.43 -8.32
C GLN A 134 -12.67 14.50 -7.38
N ALA A 135 -13.02 14.50 -6.09
CA ALA A 135 -12.47 13.55 -5.13
C ALA A 135 -12.86 12.11 -5.49
N ARG A 136 -14.11 11.89 -5.93
CA ARG A 136 -14.58 10.59 -6.39
C ARG A 136 -13.90 10.16 -7.68
N ASP A 137 -13.75 11.08 -8.63
CA ASP A 137 -13.05 10.83 -9.90
C ASP A 137 -11.57 10.51 -9.65
N LEU A 138 -10.91 11.31 -8.80
CA LEU A 138 -9.52 11.05 -8.38
C LEU A 138 -9.38 9.71 -7.66
N ALA A 139 -10.27 9.38 -6.72
CA ALA A 139 -10.27 8.09 -6.06
C ALA A 139 -10.41 6.93 -7.06
N THR A 140 -11.30 7.07 -8.05
CA THR A 140 -11.52 6.07 -9.10
C THR A 140 -10.26 5.90 -9.96
N LEU A 141 -9.63 7.00 -10.38
CA LEU A 141 -8.37 6.96 -11.13
C LEU A 141 -7.25 6.30 -10.33
N LEU A 142 -7.11 6.64 -9.04
CA LEU A 142 -6.10 6.04 -8.19
C LEU A 142 -6.33 4.53 -8.02
N VAL A 143 -7.56 4.10 -7.77
CA VAL A 143 -7.91 2.67 -7.69
C VAL A 143 -7.63 1.96 -9.02
N GLY A 144 -7.99 2.58 -10.16
CA GLY A 144 -7.68 2.04 -11.49
C GLY A 144 -6.18 1.90 -11.75
N GLY A 145 -5.39 2.91 -11.38
CA GLY A 145 -3.93 2.86 -11.50
C GLY A 145 -3.27 1.85 -10.55
N LEU A 146 -3.95 1.47 -9.46
CA LEU A 146 -3.52 0.45 -8.51
C LEU A 146 -4.10 -0.95 -8.80
N ALA A 147 -4.81 -1.13 -9.92
CA ALA A 147 -5.52 -2.38 -10.22
C ALA A 147 -4.60 -3.62 -10.16
N ASP A 148 -3.38 -3.53 -10.73
CA ASP A 148 -2.41 -4.63 -10.69
C ASP A 148 -1.98 -4.98 -9.25
N HIS A 149 -1.89 -4.00 -8.34
CA HIS A 149 -1.56 -4.23 -6.93
C HIS A 149 -2.71 -4.91 -6.20
N TYR A 150 -3.95 -4.48 -6.42
CA TYR A 150 -5.12 -5.12 -5.82
C TYR A 150 -5.33 -6.55 -6.36
N ALA A 151 -5.11 -6.76 -7.67
CA ALA A 151 -5.17 -8.08 -8.28
C ALA A 151 -4.11 -9.02 -7.68
N ALA A 152 -2.85 -8.57 -7.59
CA ALA A 152 -1.79 -9.37 -6.97
C ALA A 152 -2.06 -9.67 -5.48
N ALA A 153 -2.59 -8.71 -4.74
CA ALA A 153 -2.96 -8.92 -3.33
C ALA A 153 -4.10 -9.94 -3.19
N SER A 154 -5.11 -9.87 -4.05
CA SER A 154 -6.21 -10.84 -4.11
C SER A 154 -5.71 -12.24 -4.47
N ASP A 155 -4.85 -12.34 -5.47
CA ASP A 155 -4.26 -13.60 -5.94
C ASP A 155 -3.40 -14.25 -4.87
N LEU A 156 -2.58 -13.46 -4.17
CA LEU A 156 -1.76 -13.91 -3.05
C LEU A 156 -2.64 -14.43 -1.90
N HIS A 157 -3.68 -13.68 -1.54
CA HIS A 157 -4.61 -14.09 -0.50
C HIS A 157 -5.31 -15.40 -0.84
N ALA A 158 -5.74 -15.57 -2.10
CA ALA A 158 -6.34 -16.80 -2.59
C ALA A 158 -5.35 -17.99 -2.56
N ALA A 159 -4.08 -17.76 -2.92
CA ALA A 159 -3.03 -18.78 -2.87
C ALA A 159 -2.73 -19.23 -1.43
N LEU A 160 -2.63 -18.29 -0.49
CA LEU A 160 -2.45 -18.58 0.94
C LEU A 160 -3.65 -19.37 1.50
N HIS A 161 -4.87 -18.95 1.16
CA HIS A 161 -6.09 -19.66 1.56
C HIS A 161 -6.12 -21.08 1.02
N HIS A 162 -5.77 -21.29 -0.26
CA HIS A 162 -5.74 -22.62 -0.87
C HIS A 162 -4.74 -23.57 -0.18
N ARG A 163 -3.67 -23.02 0.41
CA ARG A 163 -2.68 -23.77 1.20
C ARG A 163 -3.09 -23.98 2.66
N GLY A 164 -4.29 -23.54 3.07
CA GLY A 164 -4.78 -23.66 4.44
C GLY A 164 -4.03 -22.76 5.42
N LEU A 165 -3.31 -21.74 4.94
CA LEU A 165 -2.52 -20.83 5.78
C LEU A 165 -3.40 -19.75 6.46
N ASN A 166 -4.71 -19.82 6.26
CA ASN A 166 -5.70 -18.84 6.74
C ASN A 166 -6.70 -19.47 7.72
N ALA A 167 -6.39 -20.65 8.28
CA ALA A 167 -7.33 -21.46 9.05
C ALA A 167 -7.90 -20.76 10.31
N ASP A 168 -7.20 -19.74 10.83
CA ASP A 168 -7.58 -19.02 12.05
C ASP A 168 -8.06 -17.57 11.79
N GLU A 169 -8.39 -17.18 10.54
CA GLU A 169 -8.90 -15.84 10.16
C GLU A 169 -7.96 -14.64 10.43
N ILE A 170 -6.67 -14.88 10.76
CA ILE A 170 -5.68 -13.81 11.00
C ILE A 170 -4.88 -13.50 9.72
N MET A 171 -5.51 -13.46 8.55
CA MET A 171 -4.89 -12.78 7.41
C MET A 171 -5.49 -11.40 7.29
N PRO A 172 -4.69 -10.32 7.26
CA PRO A 172 -5.22 -8.98 7.05
C PRO A 172 -6.07 -8.94 5.77
N ALA A 173 -7.13 -8.14 5.79
CA ALA A 173 -7.92 -7.86 4.60
C ALA A 173 -6.99 -7.43 3.44
N ILE A 174 -7.37 -7.79 2.21
CA ILE A 174 -6.66 -7.37 0.99
C ILE A 174 -6.48 -5.86 1.04
N ALA A 175 -5.25 -5.43 1.25
CA ALA A 175 -4.88 -4.04 1.39
C ALA A 175 -3.70 -3.74 0.47
N VAL A 176 -3.66 -2.51 0.01
CA VAL A 176 -2.48 -1.91 -0.62
C VAL A 176 -2.17 -0.67 0.19
N ARG A 177 -0.91 -0.49 0.57
CA ARG A 177 -0.42 0.63 1.35
C ARG A 177 0.97 0.99 0.88
N ASP A 178 1.23 2.26 0.62
CA ASP A 178 2.55 2.74 0.20
C ASP A 178 3.08 1.97 -1.04
N LEU A 179 2.19 1.68 -2.02
CA LEU A 179 2.46 0.85 -3.21
C LEU A 179 2.93 -0.58 -2.91
N ARG A 180 2.59 -1.08 -1.72
CA ARG A 180 2.98 -2.40 -1.24
C ARG A 180 1.77 -3.16 -0.69
N ILE A 181 1.92 -4.47 -0.59
CA ILE A 181 0.89 -5.40 -0.13
C ILE A 181 1.29 -5.85 1.28
N PRO A 182 0.73 -5.26 2.35
CA PRO A 182 0.99 -5.68 3.72
C PRO A 182 0.50 -7.10 3.96
N LEU A 183 1.37 -7.94 4.53
CA LEU A 183 1.02 -9.29 4.95
C LEU A 183 0.72 -9.39 6.45
N GLY A 184 1.26 -8.46 7.25
CA GLY A 184 0.95 -8.32 8.66
C GLY A 184 1.63 -9.39 9.52
N GLU A 185 1.11 -9.56 10.73
CA GLU A 185 1.60 -10.55 11.68
C GLU A 185 0.94 -11.91 11.48
N ILE A 186 1.76 -12.97 11.50
CA ILE A 186 1.30 -14.36 11.49
C ILE A 186 1.85 -15.10 12.71
N THR A 187 1.12 -16.12 13.17
CA THR A 187 1.55 -16.96 14.28
C THR A 187 2.73 -17.86 13.86
N LEU A 188 3.50 -18.37 14.83
CA LEU A 188 4.59 -19.32 14.55
C LEU A 188 4.13 -20.61 13.83
N PRO A 189 2.97 -21.22 14.16
CA PRO A 189 2.42 -22.32 13.38
C PRO A 189 2.20 -21.96 11.90
N THR A 190 1.60 -20.80 11.62
CA THR A 190 1.37 -20.33 10.25
C THR A 190 2.69 -20.03 9.53
N ALA A 191 3.67 -19.44 10.22
CA ALA A 191 5.00 -19.21 9.67
C ALA A 191 5.71 -20.53 9.29
N MET A 192 5.58 -21.57 10.12
CA MET A 192 6.13 -22.90 9.83
C MET A 192 5.44 -23.56 8.63
N ALA A 193 4.11 -23.47 8.57
CA ALA A 193 3.32 -23.99 7.45
C ALA A 193 3.66 -23.26 6.14
N LEU A 194 3.77 -21.93 6.18
CA LEU A 194 4.19 -21.10 5.05
C LEU A 194 5.59 -21.49 4.58
N GLY A 195 6.57 -21.55 5.49
CA GLY A 195 7.93 -21.96 5.16
C GLY A 195 7.97 -23.34 4.49
N THR A 196 7.13 -24.28 4.94
CA THR A 196 7.02 -25.62 4.35
C THR A 196 6.33 -25.60 2.98
N ALA A 197 5.32 -24.74 2.79
CA ALA A 197 4.66 -24.54 1.49
C ALA A 197 5.58 -23.88 0.45
N LEU A 198 6.58 -23.14 0.91
CA LEU A 198 7.70 -22.58 0.13
C LEU A 198 8.93 -23.49 0.13
N GLY A 199 8.80 -24.73 0.65
CA GLY A 199 9.80 -25.75 0.47
C GLY A 199 10.90 -25.89 1.52
N ALA A 200 10.87 -25.06 2.56
CA ALA A 200 11.80 -25.21 3.66
C ALA A 200 11.67 -26.60 4.32
N THR A 201 12.79 -27.21 4.66
CA THR A 201 12.87 -28.56 5.29
C THR A 201 11.97 -28.71 6.51
N PRO A 202 10.94 -29.58 6.53
CA PRO A 202 9.94 -29.70 7.60
C PRO A 202 10.53 -29.74 9.01
N TYR A 203 9.85 -29.12 9.97
CA TYR A 203 10.25 -29.24 11.38
C TYR A 203 9.69 -30.56 11.92
N LEU A 204 10.55 -31.55 12.13
CA LEU A 204 10.12 -32.92 12.47
C LEU A 204 9.86 -33.14 13.97
N THR A 205 10.33 -32.24 14.82
CA THR A 205 10.19 -32.38 16.28
C THR A 205 8.95 -31.62 16.75
N ARG A 206 8.17 -32.21 17.65
CA ARG A 206 7.12 -31.49 18.39
C ARG A 206 7.82 -30.45 19.28
N VAL A 207 7.63 -29.17 18.98
CA VAL A 207 8.32 -28.09 19.70
C VAL A 207 7.33 -27.27 20.50
N ASP A 208 7.80 -26.80 21.66
CA ASP A 208 7.18 -25.70 22.35
C ASP A 208 7.46 -24.41 21.55
N LEU A 209 6.42 -23.85 20.95
CA LEU A 209 6.52 -22.66 20.11
C LEU A 209 6.63 -21.37 20.95
N ASP A 210 6.42 -21.43 22.27
CA ASP A 210 6.61 -20.28 23.15
C ASP A 210 8.09 -20.04 23.51
N ASP A 211 8.99 -20.95 23.11
CA ASP A 211 10.44 -20.81 23.30
C ASP A 211 11.06 -19.83 22.28
N TYR A 212 11.76 -18.81 22.80
CA TYR A 212 12.42 -17.77 22.01
C TYR A 212 13.38 -18.32 20.95
N HIS A 213 14.17 -19.34 21.28
CA HIS A 213 15.15 -19.92 20.37
C HIS A 213 14.47 -20.70 19.24
N VAL A 214 13.35 -21.36 19.56
CA VAL A 214 12.53 -22.07 18.58
C VAL A 214 11.89 -21.08 17.60
N GLY A 215 11.26 -20.01 18.12
CA GLY A 215 10.70 -18.95 17.29
C GLY A 215 11.75 -18.30 16.39
N THR A 216 12.95 -18.04 16.91
CA THR A 216 14.08 -17.49 16.13
C THR A 216 14.55 -18.44 15.02
N ALA A 217 14.62 -19.74 15.29
CA ALA A 217 14.99 -20.73 14.28
C ALA A 217 13.94 -20.84 13.16
N LEU A 218 12.64 -20.81 13.52
CA LEU A 218 11.54 -20.79 12.56
C LEU A 218 11.54 -19.53 11.72
N TYR A 219 11.78 -18.37 12.35
CA TYR A 219 11.96 -17.09 11.67
C TYR A 219 13.07 -17.17 10.61
N HIS A 220 14.28 -17.59 10.99
CA HIS A 220 15.40 -17.69 10.04
C HIS A 220 15.11 -18.65 8.88
N ARG A 221 14.47 -19.78 9.17
CA ARG A 221 14.09 -20.75 8.14
C ARG A 221 13.06 -20.17 7.17
N LEU A 222 12.06 -19.46 7.68
CA LEU A 222 11.09 -18.76 6.83
C LEU A 222 11.80 -17.68 5.99
N THR A 223 12.73 -16.92 6.58
CA THR A 223 13.52 -15.91 5.85
C THR A 223 14.28 -16.54 4.70
N SER A 224 14.95 -17.67 4.92
CA SER A 224 15.67 -18.36 3.84
C SER A 224 14.74 -18.86 2.73
N ALA A 225 13.57 -19.41 3.08
CA ALA A 225 12.60 -19.88 2.10
C ALA A 225 12.06 -18.74 1.23
N ILE A 226 11.72 -17.62 1.87
CA ILE A 226 11.26 -16.41 1.20
C ILE A 226 12.36 -15.80 0.31
N GLN A 227 13.60 -15.74 0.78
CA GLN A 227 14.74 -15.24 0.01
C GLN A 227 15.06 -16.10 -1.22
N ALA A 228 14.74 -17.40 -1.17
CA ALA A 228 14.89 -18.29 -2.32
C ALA A 228 13.86 -17.98 -3.41
N VAL A 229 12.65 -17.51 -3.03
CA VAL A 229 11.63 -17.05 -3.98
C VAL A 229 11.96 -15.67 -4.54
N ASP A 230 12.32 -14.73 -3.66
CA ASP A 230 12.76 -13.39 -4.05
C ASP A 230 13.78 -12.84 -3.02
N PRO A 231 15.07 -12.67 -3.39
CA PRO A 231 16.07 -12.13 -2.48
C PRO A 231 15.84 -10.67 -2.09
N GLY A 232 14.90 -9.96 -2.74
CA GLY A 232 14.45 -8.62 -2.37
C GLY A 232 13.40 -8.58 -1.26
N LEU A 233 12.90 -9.74 -0.82
CA LEU A 233 11.88 -9.88 0.23
C LEU A 233 12.57 -10.05 1.59
N VAL A 234 13.05 -8.95 2.17
CA VAL A 234 14.03 -9.01 3.28
C VAL A 234 13.49 -8.54 4.63
N ASP A 235 12.39 -7.81 4.67
CA ASP A 235 11.94 -7.24 5.93
C ASP A 235 10.97 -8.20 6.60
N MET A 236 11.41 -8.90 7.63
CA MET A 236 10.54 -9.62 8.57
C MET A 236 11.01 -9.34 9.99
N LEU A 237 10.09 -9.39 10.95
CA LEU A 237 10.42 -9.21 12.37
C LEU A 237 9.86 -10.38 13.16
N HIS A 238 10.67 -10.94 14.07
CA HIS A 238 10.21 -11.92 15.03
C HIS A 238 9.81 -11.19 16.32
N HIS A 239 8.55 -11.33 16.70
CA HIS A 239 7.99 -10.81 17.94
C HIS A 239 7.87 -11.98 18.94
N PRO A 240 8.79 -12.11 19.90
CA PRO A 240 8.75 -13.21 20.86
C PRO A 240 7.60 -13.06 21.86
N THR A 241 7.26 -14.16 22.54
CA THR A 241 6.24 -14.14 23.60
C THR A 241 6.57 -13.11 24.68
N CYS A 242 5.59 -12.26 25.00
CA CYS A 242 5.72 -11.19 25.97
C CYS A 242 4.86 -11.50 27.20
N GLY A 243 5.46 -12.02 28.27
CA GLY A 243 4.73 -12.35 29.51
C GLY A 243 4.05 -11.15 30.20
N LYS A 244 4.47 -9.91 29.90
CA LYS A 244 3.87 -8.69 30.45
C LYS A 244 2.60 -8.26 29.71
N CYS A 245 2.56 -8.47 28.40
CA CYS A 245 1.49 -8.02 27.52
C CYS A 245 0.62 -9.17 27.00
N LEU A 246 0.93 -10.42 27.39
CA LEU A 246 0.30 -11.65 26.93
C LEU A 246 0.32 -11.80 25.40
N HIS A 247 1.25 -11.13 24.73
CA HIS A 247 1.44 -11.25 23.29
C HIS A 247 2.05 -12.61 22.99
N ILE A 248 1.38 -13.39 22.15
CA ILE A 248 1.86 -14.69 21.66
C ILE A 248 2.99 -14.47 20.64
N ALA A 249 3.90 -15.43 20.50
CA ALA A 249 4.97 -15.29 19.52
C ALA A 249 4.41 -15.19 18.08
N THR A 250 4.82 -14.14 17.35
CA THR A 250 4.42 -13.87 15.97
C THR A 250 5.64 -13.57 15.09
N VAL A 251 5.47 -13.75 13.78
CA VAL A 251 6.37 -13.21 12.77
C VAL A 251 5.60 -12.16 11.99
N GLU A 252 6.11 -10.93 11.98
CA GLU A 252 5.62 -9.87 11.12
C GLU A 252 6.24 -10.01 9.74
N LEU A 253 5.39 -10.25 8.76
CA LEU A 253 5.71 -10.18 7.35
C LEU A 253 5.50 -8.74 6.90
N ASN A 254 6.58 -8.05 6.51
CA ASN A 254 6.44 -6.69 6.01
C ASN A 254 5.70 -6.66 4.67
N SER A 255 5.51 -5.44 4.16
CA SER A 255 4.75 -5.22 2.94
C SER A 255 5.56 -5.56 1.68
N LEU A 256 4.95 -6.33 0.79
CA LEU A 256 5.54 -6.81 -0.46
C LEU A 256 5.42 -5.78 -1.58
N THR A 257 6.43 -5.70 -2.44
CA THR A 257 6.26 -5.02 -3.73
C THR A 257 5.39 -5.87 -4.66
N LEU A 258 4.84 -5.26 -5.70
CA LEU A 258 4.04 -5.99 -6.71
C LEU A 258 4.78 -7.20 -7.32
N PRO A 259 6.05 -7.09 -7.75
CA PRO A 259 6.81 -8.25 -8.26
C PRO A 259 6.98 -9.35 -7.20
N ALA A 260 7.30 -8.97 -5.96
CA ALA A 260 7.51 -9.91 -4.87
C ALA A 260 6.21 -10.66 -4.50
N ALA A 261 5.07 -9.97 -4.47
CA ALA A 261 3.77 -10.60 -4.24
C ALA A 261 3.39 -11.57 -5.37
N THR A 262 3.70 -11.22 -6.62
CA THR A 262 3.46 -12.09 -7.77
C THR A 262 4.34 -13.34 -7.70
N ALA A 263 5.64 -13.18 -7.45
CA ALA A 263 6.59 -14.29 -7.30
C ALA A 263 6.19 -15.23 -6.15
N LEU A 264 5.80 -14.67 -5.01
CA LEU A 264 5.33 -15.45 -3.86
C LEU A 264 4.04 -16.22 -4.19
N THR A 265 3.08 -15.57 -4.87
CA THR A 265 1.86 -16.22 -5.33
C THR A 265 2.16 -17.41 -6.23
N ASP A 266 3.07 -17.24 -7.19
CA ASP A 266 3.45 -18.29 -8.13
C ASP A 266 4.17 -19.46 -7.43
N ALA A 267 5.07 -19.16 -6.49
CA ALA A 267 5.73 -20.17 -5.67
C ALA A 267 4.71 -20.99 -4.85
N LEU A 268 3.73 -20.32 -4.23
CA LEU A 268 2.65 -20.95 -3.50
C LEU A 268 1.75 -21.80 -4.39
N ARG A 269 1.47 -21.37 -5.63
CA ARG A 269 0.68 -22.16 -6.59
C ARG A 269 1.42 -23.40 -7.07
N GLN A 270 2.72 -23.26 -7.37
CA GLN A 270 3.55 -24.35 -7.87
C GLN A 270 3.90 -25.38 -6.78
N GLY A 271 3.86 -24.98 -5.50
CA GLY A 271 4.28 -25.84 -4.40
C GLY A 271 5.77 -26.17 -4.47
N GLN A 272 6.57 -25.17 -4.82
CA GLN A 272 8.01 -25.35 -4.94
C GLN A 272 8.62 -25.78 -3.58
N PRO A 273 9.44 -26.84 -3.57
CA PRO A 273 10.35 -27.13 -2.47
C PRO A 273 11.55 -26.16 -2.44
#